data_AF-A0A533SMV1-F1
#
_entry.id   AF-A0A533SMV1-F1
#
_cell.length_a   1.000
_cell.length_b   1.000
_cell.length_c   1.000
_cell.angle_alpha   90.00
_cell.angle_beta   90.00
_cell.angle_gamma   90.00
#
_symmetry.space_group_name_H-M   'P 1'
#
loop_
_entity.id
_entity.type
_entity.pdbx_description
1 polymer ?
#
loop_
_entity_poly.entity_id
_entity_poly.type
_entity_poly.pdbx_seq_one_letter_code
_entity_poly.pdbx_strand_id
1 'polypeptide(L)'
;MNFGNPLILVTFLPLVGFLIILFLKPEQKNAIRAVALATTLVVFAAALWLLTQFHPEDAGLQLVIKLPWLSLGGLTVNFFMGVDGISILMVLLTGLLTPISILSTWSAVQERVKGFMLFFLLLEVGMMGVFLAQDLVLFYIFWEFTLVPMYFLIGVWGGERRIYAAVKFFLFTMAGSILMLLAIIFLAGQAGTFAMDELINSRELFAGAQMLLFLAFGIAFAIKVPMFPLHTWLPDAHVEAPTAGSVILAGVLLKMGTYGFLRFNLPLFP
;
A
#
# COMPACT_ATOMS: atom_id res chain seq x y z
N MET A 1 6.18 9.91 19.75
CA MET A 1 6.40 9.83 18.30
C MET A 1 7.16 11.08 17.87
N ASN A 2 8.32 10.94 17.21
CA ASN A 2 9.00 12.09 16.61
C ASN A 2 8.39 12.33 15.22
N PHE A 3 7.56 13.35 15.07
CA PHE A 3 6.88 13.67 13.81
C PHE A 3 7.85 14.07 12.68
N GLY A 4 9.11 14.39 13.00
CA GLY A 4 10.17 14.62 12.02
C GLY A 4 10.80 13.34 11.47
N ASN A 5 10.35 12.15 11.88
CA ASN A 5 10.88 10.90 11.34
C ASN A 5 10.50 10.75 9.86
N PRO A 6 11.47 10.49 8.95
CA PRO A 6 11.22 10.42 7.52
C PRO A 6 10.18 9.35 7.12
N LEU A 7 10.07 8.23 7.86
CA LEU A 7 9.03 7.22 7.60
C LEU A 7 7.62 7.78 7.80
N ILE A 8 7.41 8.54 8.88
CA ILE A 8 6.10 9.15 9.16
C ILE A 8 5.78 10.20 8.09
N LEU A 9 6.76 11.00 7.70
CA LEU A 9 6.57 12.01 6.66
C LEU A 9 6.20 11.38 5.32
N VAL A 10 6.98 10.39 4.86
CA VAL A 10 6.70 9.73 3.57
C VAL A 10 5.32 9.08 3.55
N THR A 11 4.88 8.48 4.67
CA THR A 11 3.58 7.79 4.71
C THR A 11 2.39 8.72 4.92
N PHE A 12 2.47 9.69 5.83
CA PHE A 12 1.29 10.45 6.28
C PHE A 12 1.24 11.90 5.80
N LEU A 13 2.32 12.46 5.23
CA LEU A 13 2.28 13.80 4.64
C LEU A 13 1.24 13.96 3.52
N PRO A 14 0.88 12.95 2.71
CA PRO A 14 -0.24 13.08 1.77
C PRO A 14 -1.57 13.47 2.45
N LEU A 15 -1.77 13.11 3.73
CA LEU A 15 -2.96 13.50 4.50
C LEU A 15 -3.03 15.00 4.75
N VAL A 16 -1.89 15.70 4.83
CA VAL A 16 -1.87 17.16 4.96
C VAL A 16 -2.43 17.79 3.69
N GLY A 17 -1.96 17.35 2.52
CA GLY A 17 -2.51 17.77 1.22
C GLY A 17 -3.99 17.44 1.08
N PHE A 18 -4.41 16.26 1.54
CA PHE A 18 -5.81 15.85 1.57
C PHE A 18 -6.66 16.83 2.39
N LEU A 19 -6.23 17.15 3.62
CA LEU A 19 -6.93 18.10 4.49
C LEU A 19 -7.02 19.49 3.88
N ILE A 20 -5.94 19.99 3.27
CA ILE A 20 -5.94 21.29 2.58
C ILE A 20 -6.98 21.30 1.44
N ILE A 21 -7.01 20.25 0.62
CA ILE A 21 -7.95 20.13 -0.50
C ILE A 21 -9.40 20.08 -0.02
N LEU A 22 -9.70 19.54 1.17
CA LEU A 22 -11.06 19.53 1.73
C LEU A 22 -11.64 20.95 1.88
N PHE A 23 -10.80 21.94 2.21
CA PHE A 23 -11.23 23.34 2.37
C PHE A 23 -11.32 24.11 1.04
N LEU A 24 -10.76 23.58 -0.05
CA LEU A 24 -10.88 24.20 -1.39
C LEU A 24 -12.25 23.93 -2.01
N LYS A 25 -12.78 24.92 -2.73
CA LYS A 25 -14.06 24.76 -3.44
C LYS A 25 -13.87 23.91 -4.71
N PRO A 26 -14.84 23.05 -5.10
CA PRO A 26 -14.71 22.19 -6.28
C PRO A 26 -14.39 22.92 -7.60
N GLU A 27 -14.75 24.20 -7.71
CA GLU A 27 -14.49 25.03 -8.89
C GLU A 27 -13.01 25.41 -9.03
N GLN A 28 -12.24 25.38 -7.93
CA GLN A 28 -10.83 25.75 -7.88
C GLN A 28 -9.92 24.60 -8.40
N LYS A 29 -10.24 24.05 -9.57
CA LYS A 29 -9.59 22.84 -10.14
C LYS A 29 -8.05 22.98 -10.18
N ASN A 30 -7.52 24.12 -10.60
CA ASN A 30 -6.06 24.33 -10.68
C ASN A 30 -5.39 24.38 -9.32
N ALA A 31 -6.01 25.03 -8.32
CA ALA A 31 -5.47 25.07 -6.96
C ALA A 31 -5.47 23.67 -6.33
N ILE A 32 -6.54 22.90 -6.54
CA ILE A 32 -6.66 21.51 -6.07
C ILE A 32 -5.52 20.65 -6.63
N ARG A 33 -5.29 20.70 -7.95
CA ARG A 33 -4.21 19.94 -8.58
C ARG A 33 -2.83 20.42 -8.14
N ALA A 34 -2.63 21.73 -7.99
CA ALA A 34 -1.37 22.31 -7.53
C ALA A 34 -1.03 21.88 -6.10
N VAL A 35 -2.02 21.86 -5.19
CA VAL A 35 -1.83 21.37 -3.81
C VAL A 35 -1.49 19.88 -3.81
N ALA A 36 -2.23 19.06 -4.58
CA ALA A 36 -1.93 17.63 -4.68
C ALA A 36 -0.50 17.40 -5.20
N LEU A 37 -0.13 18.06 -6.29
CA LEU A 37 1.21 17.97 -6.88
C LEU A 37 2.31 18.44 -5.93
N ALA A 38 2.14 19.59 -5.28
CA ALA A 38 3.11 20.09 -4.32
C ALA A 38 3.29 19.12 -3.15
N THR A 39 2.18 18.55 -2.66
CA THR A 39 2.20 17.54 -1.60
C THR A 39 3.02 16.32 -2.01
N THR A 40 2.76 15.74 -3.17
CA THR A 40 3.46 14.52 -3.62
C THR A 40 4.91 14.77 -4.01
N LEU A 41 5.25 15.96 -4.49
CA LEU A 41 6.65 16.38 -4.67
C LEU A 41 7.39 16.48 -3.32
N VAL A 42 6.73 16.98 -2.27
CA VAL A 42 7.32 17.02 -0.92
C VAL A 42 7.47 15.60 -0.35
N VAL A 43 6.51 14.71 -0.59
CA VAL A 43 6.64 13.28 -0.23
C VAL A 43 7.83 12.65 -0.96
N PHE A 44 7.99 12.91 -2.25
CA PHE A 44 9.14 12.41 -3.00
C PHE A 44 10.46 12.97 -2.49
N ALA A 45 10.52 14.25 -2.13
CA ALA A 45 11.70 14.84 -1.49
C ALA A 45 11.99 14.18 -0.12
N ALA A 46 10.96 13.87 0.67
CA ALA A 46 11.11 13.12 1.92
C ALA A 46 11.60 11.69 1.67
N ALA A 47 11.18 11.04 0.59
CA ALA A 47 11.68 9.72 0.18
C ALA A 47 13.16 9.77 -0.25
N LEU A 48 13.59 10.83 -0.93
CA LEU A 48 15.01 11.07 -1.23
C LEU A 48 15.81 11.33 0.05
N TRP A 49 15.25 12.08 1.00
CA TRP A 49 15.89 12.29 2.30
C TRP A 49 16.01 10.98 3.10
N LEU A 50 14.97 10.13 3.07
CA LEU A 50 15.02 8.78 3.63
C LEU A 50 16.18 7.97 3.03
N LEU A 51 16.36 8.04 1.70
CA LEU A 51 17.46 7.37 1.00
C LEU A 51 18.83 7.84 1.49
N THR A 52 19.02 9.13 1.77
CA THR A 52 20.32 9.61 2.28
C THR A 52 20.68 9.09 3.68
N GLN A 53 19.71 8.59 4.43
CA GLN A 53 19.93 7.98 5.74
C GLN A 53 20.05 6.45 5.69
N PHE A 54 19.79 5.85 4.53
CA PHE A 54 19.84 4.40 4.33
C PHE A 54 21.29 3.97 4.08
N HIS A 55 21.76 2.96 4.82
CA HIS A 55 23.11 2.41 4.71
C HIS A 55 23.07 1.06 3.99
N PRO A 56 23.47 0.95 2.71
CA PRO A 56 23.33 -0.28 1.94
C PRO A 56 24.16 -1.46 2.46
N GLU A 57 25.19 -1.20 3.26
CA GLU A 57 26.06 -2.21 3.85
C GLU A 57 25.37 -2.99 4.99
N ASP A 58 24.33 -2.39 5.60
CA ASP A 58 23.56 -3.01 6.67
C ASP A 58 22.37 -3.80 6.10
N ALA A 59 22.47 -5.13 6.10
CA ALA A 59 21.44 -6.03 5.58
C ALA A 59 20.11 -6.05 6.39
N GLY A 60 20.08 -5.40 7.56
CA GLY A 60 18.94 -5.39 8.47
C GLY A 60 17.87 -4.36 8.14
N LEU A 61 16.77 -4.42 8.90
CA LEU A 61 15.74 -3.38 8.89
C LEU A 61 16.29 -2.10 9.55
N GLN A 62 16.16 -0.97 8.86
CA GLN A 62 16.68 0.33 9.28
C GLN A 62 15.56 1.33 9.58
N LEU A 63 15.93 2.43 10.23
CA LEU A 63 15.05 3.56 10.57
C LEU A 63 13.76 3.11 11.29
N VAL A 64 13.88 2.17 12.23
CA VAL A 64 12.73 1.49 12.85
C VAL A 64 11.93 2.39 13.80
N ILE A 65 10.60 2.31 13.67
CA ILE A 65 9.63 2.78 14.66
C ILE A 65 8.85 1.56 15.12
N LYS A 66 8.94 1.19 16.41
CA LYS A 66 8.14 0.11 17.01
C LYS A 66 7.50 0.64 18.29
N LEU A 67 6.20 0.93 18.22
CA LEU A 67 5.42 1.47 19.35
C LEU A 67 4.16 0.62 19.55
N PRO A 68 3.75 0.34 20.78
CA PRO A 68 2.45 -0.29 21.03
C PRO A 68 1.34 0.65 20.53
N TRP A 69 0.41 0.12 19.72
CA TRP A 69 -0.64 0.93 19.11
C TRP A 69 -2.02 0.64 19.71
N LEU A 70 -2.46 -0.61 19.62
CA LEU A 70 -3.77 -1.04 20.12
C LEU A 70 -3.73 -2.51 20.57
N SER A 71 -4.68 -2.91 21.40
CA SER A 71 -4.82 -4.30 21.84
C SER A 71 -6.00 -4.98 21.14
N LEU A 72 -5.76 -6.12 20.50
CA LEU A 72 -6.78 -6.98 19.88
C LEU A 72 -6.76 -8.34 20.55
N GLY A 73 -7.84 -8.69 21.25
CA GLY A 73 -7.98 -10.01 21.88
C GLY A 73 -6.88 -10.34 22.89
N GLY A 74 -6.33 -9.32 23.59
CA GLY A 74 -5.24 -9.49 24.55
C GLY A 74 -3.83 -9.45 23.91
N LEU A 75 -3.72 -9.42 22.59
CA LEU A 75 -2.46 -9.25 21.86
C LEU A 75 -2.22 -7.78 21.54
N THR A 76 -0.96 -7.35 21.52
CA THR A 76 -0.60 -5.97 21.18
C THR A 76 -0.28 -5.88 19.70
N VAL A 77 -1.04 -5.08 18.96
CA VAL A 77 -0.67 -4.64 17.61
C VAL A 77 0.29 -3.48 17.74
N ASN A 78 1.44 -3.58 17.08
CA ASN A 78 2.44 -2.53 17.10
C ASN A 78 2.26 -1.62 15.88
N PHE A 79 2.42 -0.32 16.11
CA PHE A 79 2.80 0.59 15.05
C PHE A 79 4.27 0.34 14.74
N PHE A 80 4.53 -0.71 13.97
CA PHE A 80 5.85 -1.17 13.60
C PHE A 80 6.11 -0.86 12.14
N MET A 81 6.99 0.12 11.90
CA MET A 81 7.45 0.51 10.57
C MET A 81 8.97 0.46 10.50
N GLY A 82 9.50 0.19 9.32
CA GLY A 82 10.93 0.19 9.04
C GLY A 82 11.19 0.06 7.55
N VAL A 83 12.41 0.35 7.14
CA VAL A 83 12.83 0.29 5.74
C VAL A 83 14.04 -0.62 5.57
N ASP A 84 14.06 -1.42 4.51
CA ASP A 84 15.17 -2.26 4.08
C ASP A 84 15.47 -2.03 2.59
N GLY A 85 16.40 -2.82 2.03
CA GLY A 85 16.84 -2.66 0.64
C GLY A 85 15.73 -2.81 -0.41
N ILE A 86 14.74 -3.67 -0.21
CA ILE A 86 13.62 -3.79 -1.16
C ILE A 86 12.57 -2.68 -0.93
N SER A 87 12.35 -2.29 0.32
CA SER A 87 11.36 -1.28 0.70
C SER A 87 11.76 0.12 0.22
N ILE A 88 13.05 0.48 0.33
CA ILE A 88 13.54 1.80 -0.11
C ILE A 88 13.33 2.00 -1.62
N LEU A 89 13.54 0.96 -2.43
CA LEU A 89 13.30 1.02 -3.87
C LEU A 89 11.82 1.24 -4.19
N MET A 90 10.92 0.56 -3.46
CA MET A 90 9.48 0.70 -3.64
C MET A 90 8.96 2.07 -3.18
N VAL A 91 9.52 2.60 -2.08
CA VAL A 91 9.22 3.96 -1.60
C VAL A 91 9.62 5.01 -2.62
N LEU A 92 10.83 4.91 -3.19
CA LEU A 92 11.31 5.83 -4.23
C LEU A 92 10.47 5.73 -5.51
N LEU A 93 10.14 4.51 -5.95
CA LEU A 93 9.30 4.29 -7.12
C LEU A 93 7.90 4.90 -6.93
N THR A 94 7.29 4.67 -5.77
CA THR A 94 5.96 5.21 -5.43
C THR A 94 5.99 6.73 -5.36
N GLY A 95 6.99 7.29 -4.68
CA GLY A 95 7.18 8.74 -4.57
C GLY A 95 7.43 9.41 -5.92
N LEU A 96 8.08 8.73 -6.88
CA LEU A 96 8.32 9.27 -8.22
C LEU A 96 7.06 9.20 -9.11
N LEU A 97 6.37 8.07 -9.12
CA LEU A 97 5.24 7.85 -10.03
C LEU A 97 3.99 8.65 -9.63
N THR A 98 3.82 8.95 -8.35
CA THR A 98 2.64 9.68 -7.85
C THR A 98 2.55 11.12 -8.40
N PRO A 99 3.59 11.99 -8.30
CA PRO A 99 3.57 13.33 -8.89
C PRO A 99 3.46 13.29 -10.42
N ILE A 100 4.12 12.34 -11.10
CA ILE A 100 3.99 12.17 -12.57
C ILE A 100 2.53 11.87 -12.94
N SER A 101 1.88 10.98 -12.18
CA SER A 101 0.49 10.63 -12.41
C SER A 101 -0.43 11.83 -12.18
N ILE A 102 -0.20 12.62 -11.12
CA ILE A 102 -0.97 13.86 -10.87
C ILE A 102 -0.76 14.89 -11.99
N LEU A 103 0.46 15.07 -12.49
CA LEU A 103 0.75 15.98 -13.61
C LEU A 103 -0.08 15.65 -14.86
N SER A 104 -0.28 14.36 -15.15
CA SER A 104 -1.07 13.92 -16.31
C SER A 104 -2.56 14.33 -16.24
N THR A 105 -3.06 14.71 -15.06
CA THR A 105 -4.51 14.97 -14.85
C THR A 105 -4.97 16.35 -15.31
N TRP A 106 -4.07 17.27 -15.65
CA TRP A 106 -4.45 18.62 -16.11
C TRP A 106 -5.27 18.58 -17.39
N SER A 107 -4.95 17.66 -18.31
CA SER A 107 -5.72 17.41 -19.53
C SER A 107 -6.69 16.23 -19.35
N ALA A 108 -6.28 15.17 -18.64
CA ALA A 108 -7.02 13.91 -18.61
C ALA A 108 -8.26 13.90 -17.69
N VAL A 109 -8.28 14.69 -16.60
CA VAL A 109 -9.38 14.64 -15.61
C VAL A 109 -10.02 16.02 -15.50
N GLN A 110 -11.17 16.23 -16.14
CA GLN A 110 -11.87 17.54 -16.07
C GLN A 110 -13.03 17.57 -15.08
N GLU A 111 -13.62 16.42 -14.80
CA GLU A 111 -14.79 16.31 -13.92
C GLU A 111 -14.41 15.80 -12.53
N ARG A 112 -15.08 16.34 -11.51
CA ARG A 112 -14.90 15.93 -10.09
C ARG A 112 -13.44 15.90 -9.62
N VAL A 113 -12.61 16.83 -10.10
CA VAL A 113 -11.15 16.90 -9.82
C VAL A 113 -10.83 16.81 -8.33
N LYS A 114 -11.63 17.44 -7.47
CA LYS A 114 -11.50 17.36 -6.01
C LYS A 114 -11.50 15.91 -5.52
N GLY A 115 -12.51 15.13 -5.91
CA GLY A 115 -12.61 13.73 -5.51
C GLY A 115 -11.44 12.89 -6.01
N PHE A 116 -11.01 13.11 -7.26
CA PHE A 116 -9.89 12.40 -7.85
C PHE A 116 -8.62 12.60 -7.02
N MET A 117 -8.26 13.86 -6.74
CA MET A 117 -7.03 14.20 -6.00
C MET A 117 -7.08 13.68 -4.56
N LEU A 118 -8.24 13.76 -3.89
CA LEU A 118 -8.40 13.22 -2.54
C LEU A 118 -8.13 11.71 -2.50
N PHE A 119 -8.76 10.93 -3.39
CA PHE A 119 -8.50 9.50 -3.45
C PHE A 119 -7.07 9.17 -3.87
N PHE A 120 -6.46 9.96 -4.76
CA PHE A 120 -5.07 9.74 -5.17
C PHE A 120 -4.08 9.93 -4.02
N LEU A 121 -4.29 10.96 -3.17
CA LEU A 121 -3.47 11.16 -1.97
C LEU A 121 -3.70 10.07 -0.92
N LEU A 122 -4.93 9.59 -0.73
CA LEU A 122 -5.18 8.43 0.13
C LEU A 122 -4.51 7.16 -0.41
N LEU A 123 -4.52 6.96 -1.73
CA LEU A 123 -3.84 5.84 -2.36
C LEU A 123 -2.33 5.87 -2.07
N GLU A 124 -1.70 7.05 -2.14
CA GLU A 124 -0.29 7.24 -1.80
C GLU A 124 0.04 6.83 -0.36
N VAL A 125 -0.79 7.23 0.62
CA VAL A 125 -0.65 6.79 2.03
C VAL A 125 -0.65 5.27 2.14
N GLY A 126 -1.63 4.62 1.49
CA GLY A 126 -1.75 3.16 1.50
C GLY A 126 -0.53 2.47 0.89
N MET A 127 -0.09 2.93 -0.28
CA MET A 127 1.07 2.34 -0.98
C MET A 127 2.35 2.50 -0.17
N MET A 128 2.62 3.68 0.37
CA MET A 128 3.80 3.91 1.22
C MET A 128 3.75 3.06 2.49
N GLY A 129 2.58 2.97 3.13
CA GLY A 129 2.40 2.16 4.33
C GLY A 129 2.64 0.66 4.09
N VAL A 130 2.19 0.12 2.96
CA VAL A 130 2.42 -1.30 2.58
C VAL A 130 3.90 -1.65 2.55
N PHE A 131 4.73 -0.79 1.96
CA PHE A 131 6.17 -1.06 1.82
C PHE A 131 6.96 -0.80 3.10
N LEU A 132 6.37 -0.15 4.10
CA LEU A 132 7.07 0.22 5.33
C LEU A 132 6.57 -0.53 6.56
N ALA A 133 5.39 -1.16 6.51
CA ALA A 133 4.81 -1.88 7.63
C ALA A 133 5.56 -3.19 7.94
N GLN A 134 5.80 -3.42 9.23
CA GLN A 134 6.52 -4.59 9.77
C GLN A 134 5.72 -5.36 10.83
N ASP A 135 4.48 -4.93 11.07
CA ASP A 135 3.46 -5.67 11.81
C ASP A 135 2.40 -6.15 10.81
N LEU A 136 1.99 -7.42 10.89
CA LEU A 136 1.09 -8.04 9.92
C LEU A 136 -0.28 -7.38 9.88
N VAL A 137 -0.81 -6.92 11.01
CA VAL A 137 -2.11 -6.21 11.04
C VAL A 137 -1.97 -4.83 10.44
N LEU A 138 -0.88 -4.12 10.74
CA LEU A 138 -0.60 -2.82 10.14
C LEU A 138 -0.42 -2.93 8.61
N PHE A 139 0.33 -3.94 8.16
CA PHE A 139 0.47 -4.27 6.74
C PHE A 139 -0.88 -4.54 6.10
N TYR A 140 -1.71 -5.39 6.72
CA TYR A 140 -3.05 -5.71 6.21
C TYR A 140 -3.94 -4.47 6.08
N ILE A 141 -3.91 -3.57 7.07
CA ILE A 141 -4.66 -2.33 7.05
C ILE A 141 -4.23 -1.47 5.85
N PHE A 142 -2.93 -1.23 5.66
CA PHE A 142 -2.48 -0.45 4.50
C PHE A 142 -2.77 -1.15 3.16
N TRP A 143 -2.61 -2.47 3.13
CA TRP A 143 -2.91 -3.29 1.96
C TRP A 143 -4.37 -3.14 1.51
N GLU A 144 -5.31 -3.32 2.43
CA GLU A 144 -6.74 -3.12 2.15
C GLU A 144 -7.08 -1.64 1.93
N PHE A 145 -6.39 -0.74 2.60
CA PHE A 145 -6.59 0.69 2.42
C PHE A 145 -6.28 1.12 0.98
N THR A 146 -5.32 0.50 0.28
CA THR A 146 -5.10 0.80 -1.16
C THR A 146 -6.28 0.44 -2.04
N LEU A 147 -7.09 -0.54 -1.63
CA LEU A 147 -8.18 -1.07 -2.43
C LEU A 147 -9.32 -0.07 -2.58
N VAL A 148 -9.66 0.64 -1.49
CA VAL A 148 -10.80 1.57 -1.45
C VAL A 148 -10.62 2.76 -2.40
N PRO A 149 -9.51 3.54 -2.34
CA PRO A 149 -9.30 4.63 -3.29
C PRO A 149 -9.22 4.13 -4.74
N MET A 150 -8.53 3.00 -4.99
CA MET A 150 -8.41 2.49 -6.35
C MET A 150 -9.75 2.05 -6.92
N TYR A 151 -10.61 1.42 -6.11
CA TYR A 151 -11.98 1.09 -6.50
C TYR A 151 -12.76 2.32 -6.97
N PHE A 152 -12.71 3.43 -6.22
CA PHE A 152 -13.38 4.67 -6.62
C PHE A 152 -12.72 5.35 -7.83
N LEU A 153 -11.40 5.33 -7.91
CA LEU A 153 -10.67 5.90 -9.06
C LEU A 153 -11.08 5.21 -10.37
N ILE A 154 -11.18 3.88 -10.38
CA ILE A 154 -11.71 3.14 -11.52
C ILE A 154 -13.20 3.43 -11.69
N GLY A 155 -14.02 3.19 -10.67
CA GLY A 155 -15.49 3.20 -10.78
C GLY A 155 -16.11 4.55 -11.15
N VAL A 156 -15.47 5.66 -10.79
CA VAL A 156 -15.99 7.02 -11.04
C VAL A 156 -15.33 7.68 -12.25
N TRP A 157 -14.02 7.50 -12.47
CA TRP A 157 -13.26 8.18 -13.54
C TRP A 157 -12.79 7.25 -14.66
N GLY A 158 -13.14 5.98 -14.60
CA GLY A 158 -12.81 5.02 -15.65
C GLY A 158 -13.66 5.13 -16.91
N GLY A 159 -13.41 4.21 -17.84
CA GLY A 159 -14.08 4.07 -19.14
C GLY A 159 -15.52 3.54 -19.10
N GLU A 160 -15.97 2.94 -20.19
CA GLU A 160 -17.36 2.52 -20.39
C GLU A 160 -17.79 1.41 -19.42
N ARG A 161 -16.93 0.42 -19.15
CA ARG A 161 -17.25 -0.72 -18.27
C ARG A 161 -16.63 -0.57 -16.89
N ARG A 162 -16.32 0.66 -16.49
CA ARG A 162 -15.65 0.99 -15.23
C ARG A 162 -16.26 0.39 -13.97
N ILE A 163 -17.59 0.30 -13.87
CA ILE A 163 -18.26 -0.27 -12.70
C ILE A 163 -17.97 -1.77 -12.60
N TYR A 164 -18.12 -2.48 -13.73
CA TYR A 164 -17.80 -3.91 -13.79
C TYR A 164 -16.33 -4.16 -13.46
N ALA A 165 -15.41 -3.41 -14.06
CA ALA A 165 -13.97 -3.54 -13.79
C ALA A 165 -13.61 -3.24 -12.33
N ALA A 166 -14.16 -2.16 -11.76
CA ALA A 166 -13.93 -1.80 -10.36
C ALA A 166 -14.44 -2.88 -9.40
N VAL A 167 -15.66 -3.37 -9.58
CA VAL A 167 -16.24 -4.45 -8.76
C VAL A 167 -15.46 -5.75 -8.91
N LYS A 168 -15.08 -6.13 -10.14
CA LYS A 168 -14.27 -7.33 -10.38
C LYS A 168 -12.91 -7.23 -9.70
N PHE A 169 -12.19 -6.12 -9.86
CA PHE A 169 -10.93 -5.84 -9.18
C PHE A 169 -11.07 -5.95 -7.66
N PHE A 170 -12.11 -5.31 -7.10
CA PHE A 170 -12.39 -5.34 -5.67
C PHE A 170 -12.64 -6.76 -5.16
N LEU A 171 -13.55 -7.50 -5.80
CA LEU A 171 -13.92 -8.85 -5.36
C LEU A 171 -12.75 -9.83 -5.46
N PHE A 172 -11.96 -9.79 -6.54
CA PHE A 172 -10.79 -10.65 -6.68
C PHE A 172 -9.79 -10.40 -5.56
N THR A 173 -9.40 -9.14 -5.37
CA THR A 173 -8.35 -8.78 -4.40
C THR A 173 -8.82 -8.94 -2.96
N MET A 174 -10.09 -8.63 -2.66
CA MET A 174 -10.69 -8.83 -1.33
C MET A 174 -10.77 -10.32 -0.97
N ALA A 175 -11.18 -11.18 -1.92
CA ALA A 175 -11.30 -12.61 -1.66
C ALA A 175 -9.96 -13.24 -1.24
N GLY A 176 -8.87 -12.89 -1.92
CA GLY A 176 -7.53 -13.30 -1.52
C GLY A 176 -7.14 -12.76 -0.14
N SER A 177 -7.39 -11.48 0.10
CA SER A 177 -6.98 -10.82 1.33
C SER A 177 -7.75 -11.33 2.56
N ILE A 178 -8.98 -11.80 2.42
CA ILE A 178 -9.69 -12.49 3.52
C ILE A 178 -8.95 -13.77 3.95
N LEU A 179 -8.42 -14.56 3.00
CA LEU A 179 -7.64 -15.75 3.34
C LEU A 179 -6.36 -15.38 4.09
N MET A 180 -5.67 -14.33 3.64
CA MET A 180 -4.50 -13.80 4.33
C MET A 180 -4.85 -13.31 5.75
N LEU A 181 -5.99 -12.64 5.94
CA LEU A 181 -6.44 -12.21 7.26
C LEU A 181 -6.64 -13.39 8.22
N LEU A 182 -7.26 -14.46 7.77
CA LEU A 182 -7.43 -15.68 8.58
C LEU A 182 -6.07 -16.28 8.99
N ALA A 183 -5.10 -16.27 8.08
CA ALA A 183 -3.75 -16.72 8.37
C ALA A 183 -3.02 -15.81 9.37
N ILE A 184 -3.20 -14.48 9.28
CA ILE A 184 -2.67 -13.52 10.26
C ILE A 184 -3.23 -13.80 11.66
N ILE A 185 -4.55 -14.02 11.77
CA ILE A 185 -5.20 -14.33 13.05
C ILE A 185 -4.69 -15.66 13.62
N PHE A 186 -4.54 -16.69 12.77
CA PHE A 186 -3.99 -17.97 13.20
C PHE A 186 -2.56 -17.84 13.72
N LEU A 187 -1.69 -17.15 12.97
CA LEU A 187 -0.30 -16.90 13.37
C LEU A 187 -0.22 -16.20 14.72
N ALA A 188 -1.02 -15.14 14.91
CA ALA A 188 -1.07 -14.40 16.15
C ALA A 188 -1.56 -15.25 17.32
N GLY A 189 -2.51 -16.16 17.08
CA GLY A 189 -2.99 -17.12 18.09
C GLY A 189 -1.92 -18.13 18.52
N GLN A 190 -0.99 -18.51 17.63
CA GLN A 190 0.10 -19.43 17.95
C GLN A 190 1.31 -18.73 18.58
N ALA A 191 1.73 -17.59 18.01
CA ALA A 191 2.96 -16.91 18.38
C ALA A 191 2.77 -15.77 19.39
N GLY A 192 1.54 -15.31 19.62
CA GLY A 192 1.24 -14.22 20.56
C GLY A 192 1.69 -12.83 20.09
N THR A 193 1.98 -12.66 18.80
CA THR A 193 2.50 -11.41 18.24
C THR A 193 2.09 -11.25 16.77
N PHE A 194 2.09 -10.00 16.31
CA PHE A 194 1.91 -9.64 14.90
C PHE A 194 3.20 -9.10 14.27
N ALA A 195 4.26 -8.91 15.06
CA ALA A 195 5.51 -8.35 14.59
C ALA A 195 6.29 -9.36 13.76
N MET A 196 6.71 -8.96 12.57
CA MET A 196 7.33 -9.84 11.58
C MET A 196 8.64 -10.48 12.08
N ASP A 197 9.46 -9.72 12.79
CA ASP A 197 10.72 -10.17 13.37
C ASP A 197 10.52 -11.28 14.40
N GLU A 198 9.52 -11.13 15.26
CA GLU A 198 9.18 -12.13 16.27
C GLU A 198 8.58 -13.39 15.64
N LEU A 199 7.69 -13.24 14.65
CA LEU A 199 7.08 -14.37 13.92
C LEU A 199 8.12 -15.21 13.16
N ILE A 200 9.11 -14.55 12.54
CA ILE A 200 10.24 -15.23 11.88
C ILE A 200 11.05 -16.08 12.86
N ASN A 201 11.18 -15.61 14.10
CA ASN A 201 11.95 -16.29 15.15
C ASN A 201 11.16 -17.39 15.87
N SER A 202 9.85 -17.52 15.60
CA SER A 202 8.95 -18.45 16.27
C SER A 202 8.25 -19.41 15.29
N ARG A 203 8.87 -19.72 14.15
CA ARG A 203 8.26 -20.53 13.06
C ARG A 203 7.88 -21.94 13.50
N GLU A 204 8.61 -22.50 14.46
CA GLU A 204 8.34 -23.81 15.04
C GLU A 204 6.95 -23.91 15.66
N LEU A 205 6.38 -22.80 16.13
CA LEU A 205 5.04 -22.76 16.73
C LEU A 205 3.91 -23.03 15.72
N PHE A 206 4.17 -22.82 14.43
CA PHE A 206 3.17 -22.98 13.36
C PHE A 206 3.65 -23.86 12.20
N ALA A 207 4.75 -24.59 12.38
CA ALA A 207 5.34 -25.47 11.36
C ALA A 207 4.33 -26.51 10.81
N GLY A 208 3.44 -27.04 11.68
CA GLY A 208 2.40 -28.00 11.27
C GLY A 208 1.36 -27.45 10.30
N ALA A 209 1.19 -26.13 10.23
CA ALA A 209 0.26 -25.45 9.31
C ALA A 209 0.98 -24.68 8.20
N GLN A 210 2.30 -24.77 8.11
CA GLN A 210 3.13 -23.91 7.27
C GLN A 210 2.69 -23.86 5.81
N MET A 211 2.39 -25.02 5.19
CA MET A 211 1.93 -25.07 3.79
C MET A 211 0.58 -24.35 3.60
N LEU A 212 -0.36 -24.51 4.53
CA LEU A 212 -1.67 -23.84 4.45
C LEU A 212 -1.52 -22.33 4.62
N LEU A 213 -0.66 -21.89 5.54
CA LEU A 213 -0.37 -20.47 5.76
C LEU A 213 0.34 -19.86 4.55
N PHE A 214 1.31 -20.56 3.97
CA PHE A 214 1.98 -20.17 2.73
C PHE A 214 0.98 -20.00 1.58
N LEU A 215 0.03 -20.94 1.43
CA LEU A 215 -1.00 -20.85 0.40
C LEU A 215 -1.99 -19.70 0.68
N ALA A 216 -2.37 -19.47 1.93
CA ALA A 216 -3.29 -18.39 2.28
C ALA A 216 -2.72 -17.00 1.98
N PHE A 217 -1.45 -16.75 2.35
CA PHE A 217 -0.72 -15.53 1.96
C PHE A 217 -0.45 -15.53 0.45
N GLY A 218 0.02 -16.65 -0.08
CA GLY A 218 0.41 -16.82 -1.48
C GLY A 218 -0.72 -16.57 -2.45
N ILE A 219 -1.95 -16.99 -2.16
CA ILE A 219 -3.13 -16.71 -3.00
C ILE A 219 -3.43 -15.21 -3.01
N ALA A 220 -3.41 -14.53 -1.85
CA ALA A 220 -3.64 -13.09 -1.78
C ALA A 220 -2.63 -12.32 -2.64
N PHE A 221 -1.35 -12.68 -2.52
CA PHE A 221 -0.28 -12.08 -3.29
C PHE A 221 -0.35 -12.47 -4.78
N ALA A 222 -0.63 -13.72 -5.11
CA ALA A 222 -0.75 -14.20 -6.49
C ALA A 222 -1.89 -13.50 -7.25
N ILE A 223 -3.01 -13.22 -6.58
CA ILE A 223 -4.09 -12.41 -7.15
C ILE A 223 -3.60 -11.00 -7.45
N LYS A 224 -2.85 -10.37 -6.52
CA LYS A 224 -2.31 -9.02 -6.70
C LYS A 224 -1.15 -8.94 -7.70
N VAL A 225 -0.43 -10.05 -7.96
CA VAL A 225 0.64 -10.22 -8.99
C VAL A 225 0.12 -10.64 -10.38
N PRO A 226 -1.20 -10.74 -10.57
CA PRO A 226 -1.86 -11.56 -11.61
C PRO A 226 -1.13 -12.83 -12.06
N MET A 227 -0.91 -13.80 -11.18
CA MET A 227 -0.41 -15.13 -11.60
C MET A 227 -1.51 -15.95 -12.28
N PHE A 228 -1.17 -16.88 -13.17
CA PHE A 228 -2.13 -17.85 -13.70
C PHE A 228 -2.65 -18.77 -12.57
N PRO A 229 -3.97 -19.03 -12.43
CA PRO A 229 -5.10 -18.58 -13.26
C PRO A 229 -5.84 -17.32 -12.74
N LEU A 230 -5.28 -16.60 -11.78
CA LEU A 230 -5.90 -15.53 -10.99
C LEU A 230 -5.77 -14.11 -11.58
N HIS A 231 -5.46 -13.99 -12.87
CA HIS A 231 -5.07 -12.73 -13.51
C HIS A 231 -6.20 -12.00 -14.26
N THR A 232 -7.38 -12.60 -14.38
CA THR A 232 -8.43 -12.13 -15.30
C THR A 232 -9.03 -10.78 -14.92
N TRP A 233 -8.84 -10.31 -13.69
CA TRP A 233 -9.25 -8.96 -13.29
C TRP A 233 -8.34 -7.87 -13.88
N LEU A 234 -7.06 -8.18 -14.16
CA LEU A 234 -6.05 -7.21 -14.54
C LEU A 234 -6.35 -6.53 -15.90
N PRO A 235 -6.67 -7.26 -16.98
CA PRO A 235 -6.97 -6.62 -18.27
C PRO A 235 -8.16 -5.65 -18.17
N ASP A 236 -9.24 -6.04 -17.49
CA ASP A 236 -10.41 -5.18 -17.30
C ASP A 236 -10.06 -3.93 -16.48
N ALA A 237 -9.28 -4.09 -15.41
CA ALA A 237 -8.87 -2.97 -14.56
C ALA A 237 -7.98 -1.97 -15.33
N HIS A 238 -7.03 -2.43 -16.14
CA HIS A 238 -6.14 -1.54 -16.90
C HIS A 238 -6.83 -0.82 -18.05
N VAL A 239 -7.70 -1.51 -18.78
CA VAL A 239 -8.45 -0.93 -19.90
C VAL A 239 -9.38 0.17 -19.40
N GLU A 240 -10.03 -0.05 -18.26
CA GLU A 240 -11.03 0.88 -17.76
C GLU A 240 -10.45 1.94 -16.81
N ALA A 241 -9.28 1.75 -16.20
CA ALA A 241 -8.71 2.75 -15.29
C ALA A 241 -8.35 4.05 -16.03
N PRO A 242 -8.54 5.24 -15.39
CA PRO A 242 -8.02 6.49 -15.93
C PRO A 242 -6.49 6.43 -16.06
N THR A 243 -5.90 7.20 -16.97
CA THR A 243 -4.46 7.16 -17.29
C THR A 243 -3.56 7.18 -16.04
N ALA A 244 -3.77 8.15 -15.15
CA ALA A 244 -3.04 8.25 -13.88
C ALA A 244 -3.24 7.03 -12.97
N GLY A 245 -4.45 6.47 -12.93
CA GLY A 245 -4.75 5.23 -12.20
C GLY A 245 -4.02 4.02 -12.80
N SER A 246 -3.97 3.91 -14.13
CA SER A 246 -3.29 2.81 -14.83
C SER A 246 -1.77 2.84 -14.62
N VAL A 247 -1.17 4.04 -14.58
CA VAL A 247 0.27 4.22 -14.22
C VAL A 247 0.56 3.67 -12.82
N ILE A 248 -0.26 4.01 -11.82
CA ILE A 248 -0.08 3.51 -10.45
C ILE A 248 -0.39 2.02 -10.34
N LEU A 249 -1.42 1.55 -11.04
CA LEU A 249 -1.79 0.13 -11.04
C LEU A 249 -0.65 -0.73 -11.60
N ALA A 250 -0.09 -0.33 -12.75
CA ALA A 250 1.03 -1.02 -13.37
C ALA A 250 2.32 -0.85 -12.55
N GLY A 251 2.61 0.38 -12.14
CA GLY A 251 3.88 0.80 -11.56
C GLY A 251 4.09 0.34 -10.12
N VAL A 252 3.03 0.36 -9.30
CA VAL A 252 3.13 0.18 -7.85
C VAL A 252 2.24 -0.94 -7.33
N LEU A 253 0.93 -0.93 -7.62
CA LEU A 253 -0.01 -1.89 -7.01
C LEU A 253 0.35 -3.36 -7.31
N LEU A 254 0.82 -3.65 -8.53
CA LEU A 254 1.31 -4.98 -8.90
C LEU A 254 2.57 -5.37 -8.12
N LYS A 255 3.45 -4.41 -7.85
CA LYS A 255 4.72 -4.64 -7.12
C LYS A 255 4.45 -4.98 -5.65
N MET A 256 3.36 -4.49 -5.08
CA MET A 256 2.95 -4.85 -3.72
C MET A 256 2.74 -6.36 -3.56
N GLY A 257 2.19 -7.04 -4.56
CA GLY A 257 2.02 -8.50 -4.50
C GLY A 257 3.35 -9.24 -4.49
N THR A 258 4.29 -8.87 -5.36
CA THR A 258 5.64 -9.44 -5.37
C THR A 258 6.42 -9.11 -4.11
N TYR A 259 6.28 -7.88 -3.60
CA TYR A 259 6.82 -7.47 -2.31
C TYR A 259 6.25 -8.35 -1.19
N GLY A 260 4.95 -8.65 -1.24
CA GLY A 260 4.28 -9.55 -0.31
C GLY A 260 4.92 -10.93 -0.25
N PHE A 261 5.19 -11.53 -1.41
CA PHE A 261 5.91 -12.80 -1.50
C PHE A 261 7.30 -12.74 -0.85
N LEU A 262 8.10 -11.73 -1.22
CA LEU A 262 9.48 -11.61 -0.77
C LEU A 262 9.61 -11.25 0.71
N ARG A 263 8.73 -10.38 1.21
CA ARG A 263 8.79 -9.86 2.59
C ARG A 263 8.10 -10.79 3.58
N PHE A 264 6.92 -11.31 3.23
CA PHE A 264 6.08 -12.05 4.17
C PHE A 264 6.09 -13.55 3.89
N ASN A 265 5.83 -13.96 2.65
CA ASN A 265 5.58 -15.38 2.36
C ASN A 265 6.86 -16.24 2.51
N LEU A 266 7.92 -15.93 1.76
CA LEU A 266 9.16 -16.71 1.80
C LEU A 266 9.84 -16.69 3.17
N PRO A 267 9.92 -15.55 3.89
CA PRO A 267 10.57 -15.55 5.19
C PRO A 267 9.71 -16.16 6.29
N LEU A 268 8.37 -16.16 6.24
CA LEU A 268 7.58 -16.81 7.29
C LEU A 268 7.49 -18.33 7.09
N PHE A 269 7.55 -18.80 5.84
CA PHE A 269 7.25 -20.19 5.50
C PHE A 269 8.32 -20.77 4.54
N PRO A 270 9.54 -21.04 5.03
CA PRO A 270 10.69 -21.49 4.22
C PRO A 270 10.58 -22.94 3.70
#